data_AF-A0A0D2ZTG0-F1
#
_entry.id   AF-A0A0D2ZTG0-F1
#
_cell.length_a   1.000
_cell.length_b   1.000
_cell.length_c   1.000
_cell.angle_alpha   90.00
_cell.angle_beta   90.00
_cell.angle_gamma   90.00
#
_symmetry.space_group_name_H-M   'P 1'
#
loop_
_entity.id
_entity.type
_entity.pdbx_description
1 polymer ?
#
loop_
_entity_poly.entity_id
_entity_poly.type
_entity_poly.pdbx_seq_one_letter_code
_entity_poly.pdbx_strand_id
1 'polypeptide(L)'
;FICRNNGWAISTHISEQFRSDGIVVKGRAYGIRSIRVDGNDALAVYSAVRSAREMAVKEQRPVLIEAMTYRVGHHSTSDDSTKKWVEDNGWWSEEDESKIRSNARKQILQAIQAAEKWDKQPLTELFSDVYDVKPKNLEEQELGLKELVEKQPQDYPPGFQI
;
A
#
# COMPACT_ATOMS: atom_id res chain seq x y z
N PHE A 1 6.99 7.54 12.94
CA PHE A 1 5.61 7.55 12.40
C PHE A 1 5.54 8.48 11.20
N ILE A 2 4.87 8.07 10.13
CA ILE A 2 4.60 8.91 8.96
C ILE A 2 3.10 8.87 8.71
N CYS A 3 2.45 10.01 8.86
CA CYS A 3 1.03 10.20 8.59
C CYS A 3 0.87 10.86 7.22
N ARG A 4 0.11 10.23 6.32
CA ARG A 4 -0.37 10.86 5.09
C ARG A 4 -1.71 11.48 5.38
N ASN A 5 -1.76 12.81 5.47
CA ASN A 5 -3.00 13.53 5.68
C ASN A 5 -3.47 14.09 4.32
N ASN A 6 -4.44 13.42 3.71
CA ASN A 6 -5.00 13.79 2.41
C ASN A 6 -6.38 14.47 2.51
N GLY A 7 -6.83 14.79 3.74
CA GLY A 7 -8.13 15.39 4.03
C GLY A 7 -9.30 14.43 4.22
N TRP A 8 -9.15 13.12 3.95
CA TRP A 8 -10.28 12.19 3.91
C TRP A 8 -9.97 10.77 4.40
N ALA A 9 -10.95 10.13 5.02
CA ALA A 9 -11.00 8.69 5.22
C ALA A 9 -12.29 8.15 4.58
N ILE A 10 -12.17 7.43 3.45
CA ILE A 10 -13.33 7.00 2.64
C ILE A 10 -14.17 8.21 2.19
N SER A 11 -15.31 8.47 2.84
CA SER A 11 -16.21 9.60 2.62
C SER A 11 -16.19 10.62 3.76
N THR A 12 -15.47 10.35 4.85
CA THR A 12 -15.41 11.23 6.03
C THR A 12 -14.31 12.26 5.88
N HIS A 13 -14.68 13.54 5.94
CA HIS A 13 -13.73 14.66 5.88
C HIS A 13 -13.00 14.86 7.23
N ILE A 14 -11.79 15.43 7.22
CA ILE A 14 -11.01 15.66 8.45
C ILE A 14 -11.74 16.45 9.53
N SER A 15 -12.66 17.35 9.18
CA SER A 15 -13.46 18.12 10.14
C SER A 15 -14.40 17.26 11.00
N GLU A 16 -14.77 16.09 10.49
CA GLU A 16 -15.58 15.09 11.18
C GLU A 16 -14.70 14.02 11.85
N GLN A 17 -13.46 13.85 11.38
CA GLN A 17 -12.50 12.90 11.93
C GLN A 17 -11.84 13.40 13.23
N PHE A 18 -11.47 14.68 13.28
CA PHE A 18 -10.88 15.30 14.46
C PHE A 18 -11.05 16.82 14.49
N ARG A 19 -10.91 17.41 15.68
CA ARG A 19 -10.92 18.88 15.89
C ARG A 19 -9.55 19.47 16.20
N SER A 20 -8.52 18.63 16.32
CA SER A 20 -7.15 19.08 16.53
C SER A 20 -6.55 19.69 15.26
N ASP A 21 -5.48 20.48 15.41
CA ASP A 21 -4.65 20.93 14.29
C ASP A 21 -3.88 19.74 13.68
N GLY A 22 -4.58 18.94 12.89
CA GLY A 22 -4.07 17.72 12.27
C GLY A 22 -3.61 16.67 13.28
N ILE A 23 -2.74 15.80 12.80
CA ILE A 23 -2.11 14.71 13.55
C ILE A 23 -0.80 15.18 14.19
N VAL A 24 -0.09 16.16 13.61
CA VAL A 24 1.21 16.63 14.11
C VAL A 24 1.19 17.01 15.60
N VAL A 25 0.13 17.68 16.06
CA VAL A 25 -0.01 18.13 17.45
C VAL A 25 -0.21 16.98 18.43
N LYS A 26 -0.73 15.84 17.97
CA LYS A 26 -0.94 14.66 18.81
C LYS A 26 0.39 14.08 19.29
N GLY A 27 1.45 14.16 18.48
CA GLY A 27 2.78 13.68 18.91
C GLY A 27 3.29 14.40 20.16
N ARG A 28 2.99 15.69 20.34
CA ARG A 28 3.36 16.44 21.54
C ARG A 28 2.76 15.84 22.81
N ALA A 29 1.51 15.36 22.76
CA ALA A 29 0.84 14.73 23.89
C ALA A 29 1.54 13.44 24.36
N TYR A 30 2.32 12.80 23.49
CA TYR A 30 3.10 11.60 23.78
C TYR A 30 4.60 11.88 23.97
N GLY A 31 5.02 13.16 24.03
CA GLY A 31 6.44 13.52 24.11
C GLY A 31 7.25 13.17 22.85
N ILE A 32 6.57 13.03 21.71
CA ILE A 32 7.13 12.70 20.40
C ILE A 32 7.43 14.00 19.65
N ARG A 33 8.65 14.12 19.12
CA ARG A 33 8.99 15.24 18.22
C ARG A 33 8.17 15.11 16.94
N SER A 34 7.50 16.18 16.54
CA SER A 34 6.61 16.17 15.38
C SER A 34 6.93 17.29 14.40
N ILE A 35 6.80 17.01 13.11
CA ILE A 35 6.91 17.98 12.03
C ILE A 35 5.78 17.78 11.02
N ARG A 36 5.28 18.88 10.45
CA ARG A 36 4.36 18.88 9.31
C ARG A 36 5.12 19.32 8.06
N VAL A 37 4.90 18.64 6.94
CA VAL A 37 5.56 18.92 5.66
C VAL A 37 4.54 18.95 4.52
N ASP A 38 4.87 19.64 3.43
CA ASP A 38 4.17 19.46 2.16
C ASP A 38 4.49 18.07 1.60
N GLY A 39 3.45 17.24 1.47
CA GLY A 39 3.54 15.86 0.98
C GLY A 39 3.56 15.75 -0.54
N ASN A 40 3.36 16.84 -1.30
CA ASN A 40 3.54 16.88 -2.75
C ASN A 40 4.95 17.37 -3.15
N ASP A 41 5.71 17.94 -2.21
CA ASP A 41 7.13 18.26 -2.40
C ASP A 41 7.98 17.05 -1.99
N ALA A 42 8.46 16.31 -3.00
CA ALA A 42 9.29 15.13 -2.79
C ALA A 42 10.60 15.44 -2.03
N LEU A 43 11.18 16.62 -2.21
CA LEU A 43 12.43 17.02 -1.54
C LEU A 43 12.17 17.40 -0.08
N ALA A 44 11.05 18.07 0.22
CA ALA A 44 10.64 18.35 1.59
C ALA A 44 10.39 17.05 2.37
N VAL A 45 9.65 16.11 1.79
CA VAL A 45 9.41 14.79 2.39
C VAL A 45 10.73 14.05 2.59
N TYR A 46 11.58 13.97 1.57
CA TYR A 46 12.88 13.30 1.66
C TYR A 46 13.74 13.88 2.78
N SER A 47 13.86 15.21 2.85
CA SER A 47 14.68 15.90 3.85
C SER A 47 14.17 15.67 5.27
N ALA A 48 12.84 15.72 5.47
CA ALA A 48 12.23 15.46 6.77
C ALA A 48 12.38 14.00 7.20
N VAL A 49 12.16 13.03 6.29
CA VAL A 49 12.34 11.60 6.57
C VAL A 49 13.79 11.28 6.87
N ARG A 50 14.75 11.82 6.10
CA ARG A 50 16.18 11.64 6.34
C ARG A 50 16.57 12.14 7.72
N SER A 51 16.16 13.36 8.07
CA SER A 51 16.44 13.97 9.37
C SER A 51 15.77 13.18 10.52
N ALA A 52 14.51 12.76 10.34
CA ALA A 52 13.80 11.95 11.31
C ALA A 52 14.44 10.58 11.54
N ARG A 53 14.93 9.92 10.47
CA ARG A 53 15.67 8.66 10.57
C ARG A 53 16.95 8.84 11.37
N GLU A 54 17.73 9.88 11.06
CA GLU A 54 18.97 10.16 11.79
C GLU A 54 18.72 10.42 13.28
N MET A 55 17.71 11.23 13.61
CA MET A 55 17.30 11.47 15.00
C MET A 55 16.83 10.19 15.69
N ALA A 56 15.96 9.40 15.04
CA ALA A 56 15.40 8.20 15.64
C ALA A 56 16.48 7.16 15.97
N VAL A 57 17.46 6.98 15.08
CA VAL A 57 18.57 6.04 15.30
C VAL A 57 19.54 6.55 16.37
N LYS A 58 19.92 7.84 16.34
CA LYS A 58 20.90 8.37 17.30
C LYS A 58 20.32 8.56 18.71
N GLU A 59 19.09 9.05 18.80
CA GLU A 59 18.45 9.38 20.07
C GLU A 59 17.59 8.24 20.62
N GLN A 60 17.33 7.19 19.83
CA GLN A 60 16.43 6.08 20.20
C GLN A 60 15.03 6.58 20.60
N ARG A 61 14.54 7.60 19.89
CA ARG A 61 13.24 8.24 20.15
C ARG A 61 12.40 8.33 18.89
N PRO A 62 11.07 8.20 18.99
CA PRO A 62 10.20 8.33 17.83
C PRO A 62 10.13 9.78 17.33
N VAL A 63 9.92 9.91 16.02
CA VAL A 63 9.57 11.16 15.35
C VAL A 63 8.27 10.95 14.57
N LEU A 64 7.38 11.94 14.58
CA LEU A 64 6.15 11.97 13.80
C LEU A 64 6.29 12.97 12.66
N ILE A 65 6.06 12.52 11.43
CA ILE A 65 5.94 13.37 10.25
C ILE A 65 4.48 13.34 9.80
N GLU A 66 3.83 14.51 9.71
CA GLU A 66 2.54 14.67 9.02
C GLU A 66 2.78 15.27 7.63
N ALA A 67 2.64 14.45 6.59
CA ALA A 67 2.76 14.88 5.20
C ALA A 67 1.36 15.27 4.68
N MET A 68 1.17 16.57 4.44
CA MET A 68 -0.06 17.13 3.90
C MET A 68 -0.10 16.91 2.40
N THR A 69 -1.09 16.16 1.91
CA THR A 69 -1.24 15.87 0.49
C THR A 69 -2.71 16.01 0.08
N TYR A 70 -3.02 15.67 -1.15
CA TYR A 70 -4.39 15.60 -1.64
C TYR A 70 -4.69 14.18 -2.12
N ARG A 71 -5.92 13.74 -1.94
CA ARG A 71 -6.38 12.48 -2.53
C ARG A 71 -6.70 12.74 -4.00
N VAL A 72 -5.80 12.30 -4.88
CA VAL A 72 -5.79 12.63 -6.33
C VAL A 72 -6.60 11.66 -7.17
N GLY A 73 -6.56 10.38 -6.79
CA GLY A 73 -7.43 9.33 -7.32
C GLY A 73 -8.39 8.88 -6.23
N HIS A 74 -8.94 7.70 -6.38
CA HIS A 74 -10.06 7.28 -5.53
C HIS A 74 -9.65 6.54 -4.31
N HIS A 75 -10.59 6.45 -3.38
CA HIS A 75 -10.41 5.59 -2.23
C HIS A 75 -10.20 4.12 -2.66
N SER A 76 -10.84 3.69 -3.77
CA SER A 76 -10.73 2.37 -4.39
C SER A 76 -11.05 2.46 -5.89
N THR A 77 -11.02 1.35 -6.62
CA THR A 77 -11.35 1.22 -8.07
C THR A 77 -12.79 1.61 -8.46
N SER A 78 -13.53 2.29 -7.58
CA SER A 78 -14.97 2.56 -7.67
C SER A 78 -15.35 4.03 -7.89
N ASP A 79 -14.41 4.97 -7.90
CA ASP A 79 -14.70 6.42 -8.09
C ASP A 79 -13.73 7.03 -9.15
N ASP A 80 -13.92 8.30 -9.62
CA ASP A 80 -13.08 8.99 -10.66
C ASP A 80 -12.67 10.49 -10.40
N SER A 81 -11.39 10.85 -10.67
CA SER A 81 -10.65 12.12 -10.38
C SER A 81 -9.15 12.00 -10.72
N THR A 82 -8.59 13.05 -11.36
CA THR A 82 -7.25 13.10 -11.97
C THR A 82 -6.49 14.39 -11.61
N LYS A 83 -5.14 14.37 -11.69
CA LYS A 83 -4.23 15.51 -11.38
C LYS A 83 -3.51 16.06 -12.62
N LYS A 84 -3.23 17.38 -12.55
CA LYS A 84 -2.29 18.16 -13.37
C LYS A 84 -1.49 19.08 -12.44
N TRP A 85 -0.17 18.88 -12.32
CA TRP A 85 0.73 19.80 -11.58
C TRP A 85 2.22 19.64 -11.96
N VAL A 86 2.61 18.48 -12.50
CA VAL A 86 4.02 18.16 -12.78
C VAL A 86 4.56 18.87 -14.03
N GLU A 87 3.70 19.28 -14.96
CA GLU A 87 4.08 19.90 -16.25
C GLU A 87 4.63 21.34 -16.12
N ASP A 88 4.36 22.05 -15.03
CA ASP A 88 4.54 23.51 -14.96
C ASP A 88 5.99 24.00 -14.69
N ASN A 89 6.95 23.12 -14.35
CA ASN A 89 8.30 23.54 -13.88
C ASN A 89 9.47 23.30 -14.85
N GLY A 90 9.23 22.78 -16.07
CA GLY A 90 10.27 22.70 -17.13
C GLY A 90 11.50 21.82 -16.85
N TRP A 91 11.48 21.02 -15.78
CA TRP A 91 12.54 20.04 -15.44
C TRP A 91 12.39 18.70 -16.18
N TRP A 92 11.52 18.67 -17.18
CA TRP A 92 11.05 17.47 -17.85
C TRP A 92 10.81 17.79 -19.32
N SER A 93 11.23 16.90 -20.21
CA SER A 93 10.94 17.01 -21.64
C SER A 93 9.86 16.02 -22.04
N GLU A 94 9.04 16.37 -23.03
CA GLU A 94 8.02 15.45 -23.57
C GLU A 94 8.66 14.14 -24.10
N GLU A 95 9.90 14.21 -24.58
CA GLU A 95 10.64 13.05 -25.06
C GLU A 95 11.03 12.11 -23.91
N ASP A 96 11.54 12.65 -22.79
CA ASP A 96 11.88 11.88 -21.60
C ASP A 96 10.62 11.31 -20.94
N GLU A 97 9.52 12.07 -20.92
CA GLU A 97 8.22 11.60 -20.46
C GLU A 97 7.76 10.38 -21.26
N SER A 98 7.76 10.52 -22.58
CA SER A 98 7.31 9.49 -23.50
C SER A 98 8.14 8.22 -23.36
N LYS A 99 9.47 8.35 -23.26
CA LYS A 99 10.39 7.23 -23.04
C LYS A 99 10.11 6.53 -21.71
N ILE A 100 10.01 7.27 -20.61
CA ILE A 100 9.80 6.69 -19.27
C ILE A 100 8.42 6.03 -19.19
N ARG A 101 7.38 6.69 -19.70
CA ARG A 101 6.02 6.15 -19.73
C ARG A 101 5.94 4.90 -20.59
N SER A 102 6.58 4.89 -21.77
CA SER A 102 6.63 3.72 -22.66
C SER A 102 7.35 2.54 -22.00
N ASN A 103 8.52 2.79 -21.40
CA ASN A 103 9.28 1.76 -20.70
C ASN A 103 8.54 1.21 -19.49
N ALA A 104 7.94 2.08 -18.66
CA ALA A 104 7.13 1.67 -17.51
C ALA A 104 5.91 0.84 -17.96
N ARG A 105 5.21 1.27 -19.01
CA ARG A 105 4.08 0.53 -19.58
C ARG A 105 4.52 -0.85 -20.07
N LYS A 106 5.66 -0.95 -20.76
CA LYS A 106 6.21 -2.23 -21.23
C LYS A 106 6.52 -3.16 -20.06
N GLN A 107 7.19 -2.65 -19.01
CA GLN A 107 7.50 -3.44 -17.81
C GLN A 107 6.23 -3.92 -17.10
N ILE A 108 5.23 -3.05 -16.95
CA ILE A 108 3.93 -3.40 -16.34
C ILE A 108 3.23 -4.50 -17.16
N LEU A 109 3.15 -4.35 -18.48
CA LEU A 109 2.51 -5.35 -19.34
C LEU A 109 3.24 -6.69 -19.30
N GLN A 110 4.58 -6.68 -19.28
CA GLN A 110 5.37 -7.90 -19.12
C GLN A 110 5.10 -8.57 -17.77
N ALA A 111 5.01 -7.80 -16.68
CA ALA A 111 4.69 -8.33 -15.36
C ALA A 111 3.27 -8.91 -15.29
N ILE A 112 2.28 -8.24 -15.89
CA ILE A 112 0.90 -8.75 -15.99
C ILE A 112 0.87 -10.06 -16.77
N GLN A 113 1.50 -10.12 -17.94
CA GLN A 113 1.55 -11.34 -18.75
C GLN A 113 2.26 -12.49 -18.03
N ALA A 114 3.30 -12.20 -17.25
CA ALA A 114 3.97 -13.20 -16.43
C ALA A 114 3.04 -13.70 -15.32
N ALA A 115 2.35 -12.80 -14.62
CA ALA A 115 1.43 -13.13 -13.53
C ALA A 115 0.17 -13.87 -14.00
N GLU A 116 -0.37 -13.55 -15.18
CA GLU A 116 -1.54 -14.22 -15.75
C GLU A 116 -1.25 -15.67 -16.16
N LYS A 117 0.02 -15.99 -16.45
CA LYS A 117 0.47 -17.35 -16.79
C LYS A 117 0.78 -18.19 -15.57
N TRP A 118 0.88 -17.59 -14.38
CA TRP A 118 1.13 -18.36 -13.18
C TRP A 118 -0.13 -19.12 -12.79
N ASP A 119 0.04 -20.42 -12.58
CA ASP A 119 -1.02 -21.27 -12.05
C ASP A 119 -1.49 -20.72 -10.69
N LYS A 120 -2.78 -20.92 -10.41
CA LYS A 120 -3.31 -20.62 -9.09
C LYS A 120 -2.64 -21.54 -8.07
N GLN A 121 -2.43 -21.03 -6.86
CA GLN A 121 -1.89 -21.85 -5.78
C GLN A 121 -2.82 -23.04 -5.51
N PRO A 122 -2.28 -24.20 -5.13
CA PRO A 122 -3.09 -25.34 -4.74
C PRO A 122 -4.06 -24.99 -3.60
N LEU A 123 -5.21 -25.66 -3.56
CA LEU A 123 -6.19 -25.44 -2.48
C LEU A 123 -5.64 -25.79 -1.09
N THR A 124 -4.63 -26.65 -1.04
CA THR A 124 -3.93 -27.05 0.19
C THR A 124 -3.16 -25.91 0.85
N GLU A 125 -2.76 -24.89 0.09
CA GLU A 125 -2.14 -23.67 0.63
C GLU A 125 -3.10 -22.84 1.49
N LEU A 126 -4.41 -23.17 1.52
CA LEU A 126 -5.34 -22.57 2.48
C LEU A 126 -4.98 -22.92 3.95
N PHE A 127 -4.30 -24.04 4.17
CA PHE A 127 -3.98 -24.56 5.50
C PHE A 127 -2.51 -24.37 5.89
N SER A 128 -1.66 -23.92 4.96
CA SER A 128 -0.29 -23.52 5.25
C SER A 128 -0.26 -22.13 5.89
N ASP A 129 0.88 -21.77 6.49
CA ASP A 129 1.17 -20.44 7.07
C ASP A 129 0.22 -19.94 8.19
N VAL A 130 -0.77 -20.74 8.61
CA VAL A 130 -1.60 -20.45 9.80
C VAL A 130 -0.77 -20.57 11.08
N TYR A 131 0.10 -21.57 11.13
CA TYR A 131 1.08 -21.82 12.19
C TYR A 131 2.43 -22.18 11.56
N ASP A 132 3.52 -22.01 12.30
CA ASP A 132 4.88 -22.43 11.89
C ASP A 132 4.94 -23.92 11.56
N VAL A 133 4.27 -24.74 12.38
CA VAL A 133 4.04 -26.17 12.12
C VAL A 133 2.54 -26.41 12.09
N LYS A 134 2.06 -27.03 11.01
CA LYS A 134 0.65 -27.36 10.83
C LYS A 134 0.18 -28.30 11.96
N PRO A 135 -0.79 -27.88 12.80
CA PRO A 135 -1.32 -28.74 13.84
C PRO A 135 -2.23 -29.81 13.24
N LYS A 136 -2.36 -30.93 13.95
CA LYS A 136 -3.09 -32.12 13.49
C LYS A 136 -4.52 -31.84 13.00
N ASN A 137 -5.25 -30.93 13.65
CA ASN A 137 -6.59 -30.57 13.22
C ASN A 137 -6.63 -29.87 11.85
N LEU A 138 -5.58 -29.12 11.48
CA LEU A 138 -5.46 -28.53 10.14
C LEU A 138 -5.01 -29.57 9.11
N GLU A 139 -4.21 -30.55 9.51
CA GLU A 139 -3.89 -31.72 8.64
C GLU A 139 -5.16 -32.52 8.32
N GLU A 140 -6.00 -32.77 9.33
CA GLU A 140 -7.29 -33.47 9.17
C GLU A 140 -8.26 -32.66 8.28
N GLN A 141 -8.33 -31.33 8.45
CA GLN A 141 -9.15 -30.46 7.61
C GLN A 141 -8.65 -30.39 6.16
N GLU A 142 -7.34 -30.31 5.96
CA GLU A 142 -6.74 -30.35 4.62
C GLU A 142 -7.08 -31.67 3.92
N LEU A 143 -6.88 -32.80 4.60
CA LEU A 143 -7.24 -34.11 4.04
C LEU A 143 -8.73 -34.18 3.69
N GLY A 144 -9.60 -33.68 4.56
CA GLY A 144 -11.04 -33.60 4.30
C GLY A 144 -11.38 -32.76 3.06
N LEU A 145 -10.67 -31.65 2.83
CA LEU A 145 -10.85 -30.84 1.62
C LEU A 145 -10.39 -31.61 0.37
N LYS A 146 -9.23 -32.29 0.41
CA LYS A 146 -8.73 -33.09 -0.71
C LYS A 146 -9.76 -34.13 -1.13
N GLU A 147 -10.26 -34.90 -0.17
CA GLU A 147 -11.27 -35.93 -0.44
C GLU A 147 -12.59 -35.35 -0.97
N LEU A 148 -12.99 -34.17 -0.52
CA LEU A 148 -14.22 -33.52 -0.98
C LEU A 148 -14.10 -33.05 -2.44
N VAL A 149 -12.98 -32.43 -2.81
CA VAL A 149 -12.72 -31.99 -4.19
C VAL A 149 -12.64 -33.19 -5.13
N GLU A 150 -12.01 -34.30 -4.70
CA GLU A 150 -11.98 -35.54 -5.48
C GLU A 150 -13.37 -36.14 -5.70
N LYS A 151 -14.27 -36.06 -4.70
CA LYS A 151 -15.65 -36.57 -4.80
C LYS A 151 -16.56 -35.67 -5.64
N GLN A 152 -16.31 -34.36 -5.67
CA GLN A 152 -17.19 -33.37 -6.30
C GLN A 152 -16.42 -32.35 -7.16
N PRO A 153 -15.64 -32.79 -8.16
CA PRO A 153 -14.75 -31.89 -8.92
C PRO A 153 -15.50 -30.80 -9.69
N GLN A 154 -16.74 -31.05 -10.09
CA GLN A 154 -17.57 -30.09 -10.84
C GLN A 154 -17.99 -28.85 -10.04
N ASP A 155 -17.94 -28.93 -8.71
CA ASP A 155 -18.36 -27.83 -7.83
C ASP A 155 -17.21 -26.84 -7.55
N TYR A 156 -16.00 -27.13 -8.05
CA TYR A 156 -14.81 -26.30 -7.86
C TYR A 156 -14.34 -25.67 -9.18
N PRO A 157 -13.75 -24.44 -9.14
CA PRO A 157 -13.28 -23.79 -10.34
C PRO A 157 -12.15 -24.59 -11.02
N PRO A 158 -12.11 -24.64 -12.35
CA PRO A 158 -11.03 -25.32 -13.06
C PRO A 158 -9.69 -24.61 -12.83
N GLY A 159 -8.61 -25.37 -12.77
CA GLY A 159 -7.24 -24.85 -12.68
C GLY A 159 -6.67 -24.69 -11.27
N PHE A 160 -7.41 -25.07 -10.23
CA PHE A 160 -6.85 -25.25 -8.89
C PHE A 160 -6.26 -26.65 -8.77
N GLN A 161 -4.98 -26.71 -8.38
CA GLN A 161 -4.33 -27.97 -8.01
C GLN A 161 -4.76 -28.37 -6.58
N ILE A 162 -4.77 -29.67 -6.30
CA ILE A 162 -4.98 -30.20 -4.94
C ILE A 162 -3.60 -30.44 -4.31
#